data_AF-A0A821WNV5-F1
#
_entry.id   AF-A0A821WNV5-F1
#
_cell.length_a   1.000
_cell.length_b   1.000
_cell.length_c   1.000
_cell.angle_alpha   90.00
_cell.angle_beta   90.00
_cell.angle_gamma   90.00
#
_symmetry.space_group_name_H-M   'P 1'
#
loop_
_entity.id
_entity.type
_entity.pdbx_description
1 polymer ?
#
loop_
_entity_poly.entity_id
_entity_poly.type
_entity_poly.pdbx_seq_one_letter_code
_entity_poly.pdbx_strand_id
1 'polypeptide(L)' 'ENIMCNERQGNTPYVTFVFTDDESSVAYLSKWHLTMMNFNVVDNYTTEREIVRRTRGYKYPFSFGDHVAKALLSAVGL' A
#
# COMPACT_ATOMS: atom_id res chain seq x y z
N GLU A 1 -8.71 -16.32 -16.27
CA GLU A 1 -8.90 -15.00 -15.63
C GLU A 1 -10.23 -14.97 -14.90
N ASN A 2 -10.21 -14.92 -13.57
CA ASN A 2 -11.37 -14.61 -12.72
C ASN A 2 -10.84 -14.35 -11.30
N ILE A 3 -10.03 -13.30 -11.15
CA ILE A 3 -9.34 -13.00 -9.88
C ILE A 3 -10.13 -11.98 -9.04
N MET A 4 -11.21 -11.41 -9.58
CA MET A 4 -12.12 -10.52 -8.83
C MET A 4 -13.58 -10.79 -9.23
N CYS A 5 -14.09 -11.99 -8.93
CA CYS A 5 -15.53 -12.22 -8.94
C CYS A 5 -16.14 -11.44 -7.77
N ASN A 6 -17.15 -10.62 -8.06
CA ASN A 6 -17.79 -9.63 -7.18
C ASN A 6 -18.49 -10.18 -5.92
N GLU A 7 -18.15 -11.36 -5.42
CA GLU A 7 -18.74 -11.93 -4.20
C GLU A 7 -17.69 -12.09 -3.11
N ARG A 8 -17.87 -11.29 -2.06
CA ARG A 8 -17.07 -11.29 -0.84
C ARG A 8 -17.27 -12.60 -0.08
N GLN A 9 -16.22 -13.43 0.04
CA GLN A 9 -16.20 -14.50 1.04
C GLN A 9 -15.94 -13.90 2.42
N GLY A 10 -17.00 -13.80 3.24
CA GLY A 10 -16.96 -13.09 4.52
C GLY A 10 -16.02 -13.64 5.59
N ASN A 11 -15.48 -14.85 5.43
CA ASN A 11 -14.68 -15.55 6.45
C ASN A 11 -13.18 -15.67 6.14
N THR A 12 -12.73 -15.21 4.97
CA THR A 12 -11.31 -15.26 4.59
C THR A 12 -10.68 -13.87 4.77
N PRO A 13 -9.65 -13.71 5.60
CA PRO A 13 -8.92 -12.44 5.65
C PRO A 13 -8.24 -12.22 4.30
N TYR A 14 -8.53 -11.08 3.66
CA TYR A 14 -7.92 -10.66 2.41
C TYR A 14 -7.34 -9.26 2.59
N VAL A 15 -6.33 -8.93 1.79
CA VAL A 15 -5.78 -7.59 1.64
C VAL A 15 -5.75 -7.25 0.15
N THR A 16 -6.21 -6.06 -0.20
CA THR A 16 -6.16 -5.54 -1.55
C THR A 16 -5.07 -4.48 -1.65
N PHE A 17 -4.08 -4.74 -2.51
CA PHE A 17 -3.04 -3.78 -2.88
C PHE A 17 -3.34 -3.20 -4.25
N VAL A 18 -3.36 -1.87 -4.32
CA VAL A 18 -3.48 -1.15 -5.59
C VAL A 18 -2.20 -0.38 -5.86
N PHE A 19 -1.71 -0.55 -7.09
CA PHE A 19 -0.53 0.13 -7.62
C PHE A 19 -0.96 1.00 -8.78
N THR A 20 -0.45 2.24 -8.82
CA THR A 20 -0.64 3.16 -9.93
C THR A 20 0.60 4.04 -10.05
N ASP A 21 1.04 4.30 -11.28
CA ASP A 21 2.09 5.27 -11.57
C ASP A 21 1.51 6.68 -11.86
N ASP A 22 0.18 6.78 -11.94
CA ASP A 22 -0.51 8.07 -12.06
C ASP A 22 -0.73 8.70 -10.68
N GLU A 23 0.04 9.76 -10.41
CA GLU A 23 0.01 10.54 -9.17
C GLU A 23 -1.38 11.15 -8.89
N SER A 24 -2.15 11.47 -9.93
CA SER A 24 -3.50 12.01 -9.77
C SER A 24 -4.49 10.93 -9.27
N SER A 25 -4.30 9.68 -9.70
CA SER A 25 -5.04 8.53 -9.20
C SER A 25 -4.67 8.15 -7.76
N VAL A 26 -3.41 8.34 -7.33
CA VAL A 26 -2.99 8.06 -5.94
C VAL A 26 -3.85 8.84 -4.95
N ALA A 27 -4.06 10.14 -5.18
CA ALA A 27 -4.84 10.99 -4.28
C ALA A 27 -6.32 10.56 -4.20
N TYR A 28 -6.90 10.11 -5.31
CA TYR A 28 -8.26 9.58 -5.36
C TYR A 28 -8.37 8.22 -4.66
N LEU A 29 -7.49 7.27 -4.99
CA LEU A 29 -7.48 5.92 -4.44
C LEU A 29 -7.16 5.93 -2.94
N SER A 30 -6.32 6.87 -2.48
CA SER A 30 -6.03 7.03 -1.05
C SER A 30 -7.29 7.35 -0.23
N LYS A 31 -8.33 7.93 -0.84
CA LYS A 31 -9.63 8.13 -0.16
C LYS A 31 -10.35 6.81 0.11
N TRP A 32 -10.10 5.78 -0.69
CA TRP A 32 -10.71 4.46 -0.49
C TRP A 32 -10.12 3.73 0.71
N HIS A 33 -8.87 4.04 1.09
CA HIS A 33 -8.30 3.54 2.35
C HIS A 33 -9.15 3.93 3.57
N LEU A 34 -9.84 5.08 3.53
CA LEU A 34 -10.71 5.54 4.62
C LEU A 34 -12.06 4.81 4.69
N THR A 35 -12.48 4.16 3.60
CA THR A 35 -13.84 3.59 3.47
C THR A 35 -13.86 2.09 3.19
N MET A 36 -12.74 1.51 2.75
CA MET A 36 -12.60 0.09 2.42
C MET A 36 -11.72 -0.61 3.46
N MET A 37 -12.25 -1.67 4.05
CA MET A 37 -11.50 -2.53 4.97
C MET A 37 -10.44 -3.32 4.20
N ASN A 38 -9.25 -3.45 4.78
CA ASN A 38 -8.12 -4.20 4.23
C ASN A 38 -7.62 -3.71 2.87
N PHE A 39 -7.67 -2.39 2.64
CA PHE A 39 -7.27 -1.76 1.39
C PHE A 39 -6.06 -0.85 1.59
N ASN A 40 -5.07 -0.96 0.71
CA ASN A 40 -3.92 -0.07 0.71
C ASN A 40 -3.51 0.33 -0.71
N VAL A 41 -3.22 1.62 -0.88
CA VAL A 41 -2.56 2.15 -2.08
C VAL A 41 -1.08 2.16 -1.78
N VAL A 42 -0.31 1.40 -2.56
CA VAL A 42 1.12 1.20 -2.30
C VAL A 42 1.92 2.00 -3.31
N ASP A 43 2.79 2.88 -2.81
CA ASP A 43 3.79 3.57 -3.63
C ASP A 43 4.88 2.61 -4.09
N ASN A 44 5.65 2.99 -5.11
CA ASN A 44 6.82 2.21 -5.47
C ASN A 44 7.95 2.35 -4.42
N TYR A 45 8.71 1.26 -4.23
CA TYR A 45 9.82 1.21 -3.26
C TYR A 45 10.85 2.34 -3.46
N THR A 46 11.16 2.70 -4.70
CA THR A 46 12.21 3.67 -5.02
C THR A 46 11.85 5.06 -4.53
N THR A 47 10.64 5.53 -4.84
CA THR A 47 10.09 6.81 -4.40
C THR A 47 10.01 6.84 -2.88
N GLU A 48 9.51 5.76 -2.27
CA GLU A 48 9.34 5.71 -0.83
C GLU A 48 10.68 5.71 -0.07
N ARG A 49 11.67 4.95 -0.57
CA ARG A 49 13.02 4.96 -0.03
C ARG A 49 13.64 6.35 -0.09
N GLU A 50 13.40 7.10 -1.16
CA GLU A 50 13.90 8.46 -1.31
C GLU A 50 13.23 9.42 -0.31
N ILE A 51 11.92 9.29 -0.09
CA ILE A 51 11.20 10.04 0.97
C ILE A 51 11.79 9.72 2.33
N VAL A 52 11.96 8.43 2.68
CA VAL A 52 12.54 8.02 3.96
C VAL A 52 13.95 8.60 4.14
N ARG A 53 14.79 8.58 3.10
CA ARG A 53 16.13 9.17 3.14
C ARG A 53 16.12 10.68 3.33
N ARG A 54 15.20 11.39 2.68
CA ARG A 54 15.04 12.84 2.85
C ARG A 54 14.59 13.19 4.27
N THR A 55 13.72 12.40 4.86
CA THR A 55 13.16 12.65 6.20
C THR A 55 14.04 12.16 7.35
N ARG A 56 14.69 10.99 7.21
CA ARG A 56 15.48 10.32 8.27
C ARG A 56 16.99 10.40 8.06
N GLY A 57 17.43 10.87 6.89
CA GLY A 57 18.83 10.93 6.47
C GLY A 57 19.26 9.73 5.62
N TYR A 58 20.22 9.95 4.71
CA TYR A 58 20.69 8.95 3.74
C TYR A 58 21.30 7.67 4.33
N LYS A 59 21.74 7.73 5.59
CA LYS A 59 22.30 6.58 6.33
C LYS A 59 21.23 5.74 7.03
N TYR A 60 19.97 6.18 7.04
CA TYR A 60 18.90 5.43 7.67
C TYR A 60 18.64 4.12 6.90
N PRO A 61 18.60 2.97 7.60
CA PRO A 61 18.33 1.69 6.96
C PRO A 61 16.85 1.62 6.54
N PHE A 62 16.61 1.49 5.24
CA PHE A 62 15.28 1.22 4.68
C PHE A 62 15.42 0.28 3.49
N SER A 63 15.05 -0.97 3.70
CA SER A 63 15.14 -2.07 2.76
C SER A 63 13.82 -2.33 2.04
N PHE A 64 13.87 -3.17 1.02
CA PHE A 64 12.65 -3.64 0.35
C PHE A 64 11.74 -4.43 1.30
N GLY A 65 12.31 -5.17 2.25
CA GLY A 65 11.54 -5.89 3.27
C GLY A 65 10.73 -4.94 4.17
N ASP A 66 11.32 -3.81 4.56
CA ASP A 66 10.62 -2.78 5.35
C ASP A 66 9.43 -2.19 4.60
N HIS A 67 9.60 -1.96 3.29
CA HIS A 67 8.53 -1.49 2.42
C HIS A 67 7.38 -2.50 2.28
N VAL A 68 7.70 -3.78 2.07
CA VAL A 68 6.68 -4.86 2.03
C VAL A 68 5.95 -4.98 3.37
N ALA A 69 6.69 -4.95 4.49
CA ALA A 69 6.09 -5.01 5.82
C ALA A 69 5.17 -3.82 6.09
N LYS A 70 5.60 -2.60 5.74
CA LYS A 70 4.76 -1.40 5.84
C LYS A 70 3.48 -1.56 5.01
N ALA A 71 3.60 -1.98 3.74
CA ALA A 71 2.44 -2.14 2.87
C ALA A 71 1.38 -3.09 3.48
N LEU A 72 1.83 -4.24 4.01
CA LEU A 72 0.97 -5.22 4.68
C LEU A 72 0.32 -4.67 5.95
N LEU A 73 1.11 -4.03 6.82
CA LEU A 73 0.64 -3.49 8.10
C LEU A 73 -0.34 -2.32 7.91
N SER A 74 -0.05 -1.43 6.97
CA SER A 74 -0.94 -0.30 6.64
C SER A 74 -2.29 -0.77 6.11
N ALA A 75 -2.35 -1.90 5.40
CA ALA A 75 -3.62 -2.42 4.93
C ALA A 75 -4.53 -2.93 6.07
N VAL A 76 -3.95 -3.46 7.15
CA VAL A 76 -4.70 -3.99 8.30
C VAL A 76 -4.96 -2.95 9.40
N GLY A 77 -4.52 -1.70 9.20
CA GLY A 77 -4.82 -0.58 10.10
C GLY A 77 -4.00 -0.53 11.39
N LEU A 78 -2.75 -1.02 11.35
CA LEU A 78 -1.77 -0.85 12.45
C LEU A 78 -0.95 0.43 12.28
#